data_AF-A0AAN6RRL2-F1
#
_entry.id   AF-A0AAN6RRL2-F1
#
_cell.length_a   1.000
_cell.length_b   1.000
_cell.length_c   1.000
_cell.angle_alpha   90.00
_cell.angle_beta   90.00
_cell.angle_gamma   90.00
#
_symmetry.space_group_name_H-M   'P 1'
#
loop_
_entity.id
_entity.type
_entity.pdbx_description
1 polymer ?
#
loop_
_entity_poly.entity_id
_entity_poly.type
_entity_poly.pdbx_seq_one_letter_code
_entity_poly.pdbx_strand_id
1 'polypeptide(L)'
;ISHKARYTPSKLFNTLRPVFFATPHHGFPLATPLSHLRTLTSLLAWRRPNPPLHRALRPDSETLANIADAFLPLTKHLRIFYFWAQLPSDMGRVLGRRVVVPLASAAPVVEGTERAGIAGTHEGMVRFGTLGMQGFRIVVDALER
;
A
#
# COMPACT_ATOMS: atom_id res chain seq x y z
N ILE A 1 18.40 -35.33 -5.19
CA ILE A 1 17.17 -35.14 -4.37
C ILE A 1 17.06 -33.65 -4.06
N SER A 2 16.22 -32.91 -4.80
CA SER A 2 16.03 -31.46 -4.58
C SER A 2 14.79 -31.25 -3.72
N HIS A 3 14.98 -30.91 -2.44
CA HIS A 3 13.91 -30.52 -1.52
C HIS A 3 13.32 -29.15 -1.93
N LYS A 4 12.46 -29.12 -2.95
CA LYS A 4 11.50 -28.02 -3.09
C LYS A 4 10.43 -28.24 -2.03
N ALA A 5 10.54 -27.52 -0.92
CA ALA A 5 9.51 -27.51 0.12
C ALA A 5 8.16 -27.15 -0.52
N ARG A 6 7.25 -28.13 -0.61
CA ARG A 6 5.88 -27.91 -1.05
C ARG A 6 5.16 -27.19 0.09
N TYR A 7 4.99 -25.88 -0.05
CA TYR A 7 4.13 -25.11 0.85
C TYR A 7 2.67 -25.47 0.58
N THR A 8 1.98 -25.99 1.59
CA THR A 8 0.54 -26.20 1.54
C THR A 8 -0.17 -24.84 1.70
N PRO A 9 -1.36 -24.64 1.11
CA PRO A 9 -2.12 -23.39 1.26
C PRO A 9 -2.32 -22.96 2.72
N SER A 10 -2.60 -23.92 3.62
CA SER A 10 -2.72 -23.69 5.06
C SER A 10 -1.46 -23.15 5.73
N LYS A 11 -0.26 -23.55 5.26
CA LYS A 11 1.01 -23.02 5.76
C LYS A 11 1.28 -21.61 5.23
N LEU A 12 0.96 -21.35 3.96
CA LEU A 12 1.09 -20.02 3.35
C LEU A 12 0.26 -18.97 4.09
N PHE A 13 -0.99 -19.29 4.44
CA PHE A 13 -1.89 -18.37 5.16
C PHE A 13 -1.42 -18.04 6.59
N ASN A 14 -0.77 -18.99 7.27
CA ASN A 14 -0.24 -18.75 8.61
C ASN A 14 1.10 -17.98 8.61
N THR A 15 1.89 -18.07 7.55
CA THR A 15 3.21 -17.40 7.46
C THR A 15 3.18 -16.05 6.76
N LEU A 16 2.23 -15.83 5.84
CA LEU A 16 2.14 -14.57 5.10
C LEU A 16 1.23 -13.58 5.82
N ARG A 17 1.83 -12.46 6.22
CA ARG A 17 1.13 -11.31 6.81
C ARG A 17 1.42 -10.07 5.97
N PRO A 18 0.68 -9.86 4.88
CA PRO A 18 0.89 -8.69 4.04
C PRO A 18 0.64 -7.41 4.83
N VAL A 19 1.59 -6.49 4.76
CA VAL A 19 1.47 -5.16 5.33
C VAL A 19 1.58 -4.14 4.20
N PHE A 20 0.60 -3.26 4.13
CA PHE A 20 0.44 -2.30 3.05
C PHE A 20 0.60 -0.88 3.59
N PHE A 21 1.56 -0.13 3.05
CA PHE A 21 1.83 1.25 3.43
C PHE A 21 1.36 2.20 2.33
N ALA A 22 0.24 2.88 2.59
CA ALA A 22 -0.36 3.87 1.69
C ALA A 22 -0.43 3.40 0.21
N THR A 23 -0.76 2.12 -0.01
CA THR A 23 -0.94 1.55 -1.35
C THR A 23 -2.33 1.86 -1.89
N PRO A 24 -2.48 2.29 -3.15
CA PRO A 24 -3.77 2.65 -3.70
C PRO A 24 -4.59 1.40 -4.11
N HIS A 25 -5.54 0.96 -3.28
CA HIS A 25 -6.32 -0.27 -3.51
C HIS A 25 -7.57 -0.12 -4.38
N HIS A 26 -8.19 1.06 -4.45
CA HIS A 26 -9.39 1.30 -5.28
C HIS A 26 -9.05 1.87 -6.67
N GLY A 27 -7.81 1.70 -7.12
CA GLY A 27 -7.29 2.54 -8.20
C GLY A 27 -7.44 4.04 -7.85
N PHE A 28 -7.41 4.89 -8.88
CA PHE A 28 -7.71 6.32 -8.74
C PHE A 28 -9.10 6.61 -9.32
N PRO A 29 -9.99 7.34 -8.63
CA PRO A 29 -11.25 7.77 -9.23
C PRO A 29 -10.98 8.58 -10.51
N LEU A 30 -11.74 8.29 -11.58
CA LEU A 30 -11.67 8.89 -12.92
C LEU A 30 -11.68 10.44 -12.97
N ALA A 31 -12.00 11.11 -11.85
CA ALA A 31 -12.00 12.56 -11.71
C ALA A 31 -10.72 13.15 -11.07
N THR A 32 -9.69 12.34 -10.81
CA THR A 32 -8.46 12.83 -10.14
C THR A 32 -7.46 13.41 -11.16
N PRO A 33 -6.91 14.61 -10.95
CA PRO A 33 -6.02 15.26 -11.92
C PRO A 33 -4.79 14.40 -12.24
N LEU A 34 -4.35 14.41 -13.49
CA LEU A 34 -3.16 13.72 -14.03
C LEU A 34 -1.89 13.90 -13.18
N SER A 35 -1.81 14.96 -12.37
CA SER A 35 -0.73 15.23 -11.42
C SER A 35 -0.59 14.21 -10.29
N HIS A 36 -1.68 13.58 -9.83
CA HIS A 36 -1.63 12.57 -8.75
C HIS A 36 -1.05 11.24 -9.24
N LEU A 37 -1.43 10.82 -10.46
CA LEU A 37 -0.81 9.68 -11.15
C LEU A 37 0.67 9.93 -11.41
N ARG A 38 1.03 11.12 -11.91
CA ARG A 38 2.43 11.52 -12.10
C ARG A 38 3.23 11.53 -10.79
N THR A 39 2.63 11.96 -9.69
CA THR A 39 3.25 11.97 -8.36
C THR A 39 3.61 10.56 -7.89
N LEU A 40 2.67 9.62 -7.87
CA LEU A 40 2.95 8.25 -7.43
C LEU A 40 3.86 7.50 -8.38
N THR A 41 3.67 7.68 -9.68
CA THR A 41 4.58 7.10 -10.66
C THR A 41 5.97 7.69 -10.55
N SER A 42 6.14 8.98 -10.23
CA SER A 42 7.45 9.59 -9.96
C SER A 42 8.07 9.12 -8.64
N LEU A 43 7.26 8.90 -7.60
CA LEU A 43 7.71 8.36 -6.31
C LEU A 43 8.14 6.89 -6.42
N LEU A 44 7.39 6.09 -7.19
CA LEU A 44 7.76 4.70 -7.53
C LEU A 44 8.92 4.64 -8.55
N ALA A 45 8.96 5.58 -9.50
CA ALA A 45 10.02 5.69 -10.51
C ALA A 45 11.32 6.27 -9.95
N TRP A 46 11.32 6.84 -8.74
CA TRP A 46 12.56 7.17 -8.01
C TRP A 46 13.47 5.93 -7.85
N ARG A 47 12.91 4.71 -7.98
CA ARG A 47 13.69 3.47 -8.02
C ARG A 47 14.07 2.96 -9.41
N ARG A 48 13.31 3.27 -10.48
CA ARG A 48 13.60 3.27 -11.94
C ARG A 48 12.26 3.45 -12.69
N PRO A 49 12.20 4.16 -13.83
CA PRO A 49 10.98 4.19 -14.64
C PRO A 49 10.63 2.78 -15.12
N ASN A 50 9.40 2.33 -14.84
CA ASN A 50 8.87 1.04 -15.27
C ASN A 50 7.57 1.28 -16.06
N PRO A 51 7.66 1.50 -17.40
CA PRO A 51 6.51 1.82 -18.24
C PRO A 51 5.36 0.81 -18.16
N PRO A 52 5.62 -0.52 -18.08
CA PRO A 52 4.58 -1.51 -17.78
C PRO A 52 3.83 -1.27 -16.47
N LEU A 53 4.55 -0.94 -15.39
CA LEU A 53 3.95 -0.62 -14.08
C LEU A 53 3.06 0.63 -14.18
N HIS A 54 3.50 1.66 -14.91
CA HIS A 54 2.70 2.87 -15.12
C HIS A 54 1.39 2.60 -15.86
N ARG A 55 1.36 1.61 -16.75
CA ARG A 55 0.14 1.19 -17.48
C ARG A 55 -0.77 0.34 -16.60
N ALA A 56 -0.20 -0.55 -15.79
CA ALA A 56 -0.94 -1.41 -14.88
C ALA A 56 -1.59 -0.65 -13.72
N LEU A 57 -1.05 0.51 -13.32
CA LEU A 57 -1.60 1.34 -12.25
C LEU A 57 -2.65 2.35 -12.73
N ARG A 58 -3.07 2.29 -14.00
CA ARG A 58 -4.14 3.15 -14.51
C ARG A 58 -5.51 2.67 -14.00
N PRO A 59 -6.46 3.59 -13.77
CA PRO A 59 -7.80 3.27 -13.26
C PRO A 59 -8.58 2.22 -14.06
N ASP A 60 -8.31 2.14 -15.36
CA ASP A 60 -8.92 1.25 -16.35
C ASP A 60 -8.06 0.01 -16.65
N SER A 61 -7.06 -0.29 -15.82
CA SER A 61 -6.24 -1.48 -16.03
C SER A 61 -7.02 -2.74 -15.70
N GLU A 62 -7.46 -3.43 -16.75
CA GLU A 62 -8.01 -4.78 -16.67
C GLU A 62 -7.09 -5.73 -15.89
N THR A 63 -5.77 -5.55 -16.04
CA THR A 63 -4.77 -6.31 -15.27
C THR A 63 -4.88 -6.07 -13.76
N LEU A 64 -5.04 -4.83 -13.32
CA LEU A 64 -5.18 -4.50 -11.89
C LEU A 64 -6.51 -5.02 -11.34
N ALA A 65 -7.60 -4.87 -12.11
CA ALA A 65 -8.91 -5.39 -11.76
C ALA A 65 -8.88 -6.92 -11.59
N ASN A 66 -8.31 -7.63 -12.57
CA ASN A 66 -8.18 -9.09 -12.52
C ASN A 66 -7.32 -9.57 -11.34
N ILE A 67 -6.24 -8.85 -11.01
CA ILE A 67 -5.42 -9.16 -9.82
C ILE A 67 -6.20 -8.93 -8.53
N ALA A 68 -6.92 -7.81 -8.44
CA ALA A 68 -7.75 -7.50 -7.27
C ALA A 68 -8.84 -8.55 -7.07
N ASP A 69 -9.56 -8.93 -8.13
CA ASP A 69 -10.62 -9.93 -8.10
C ASP A 69 -10.09 -11.31 -7.70
N ALA A 70 -8.90 -11.69 -8.19
CA ALA A 70 -8.26 -12.95 -7.79
C ALA A 70 -7.75 -12.93 -6.34
N PHE A 71 -7.34 -11.78 -5.83
CA PHE A 71 -6.78 -11.63 -4.49
C PHE A 71 -7.84 -11.48 -3.40
N LEU A 72 -8.98 -10.83 -3.71
CA LEU A 72 -10.06 -10.55 -2.77
C LEU A 72 -10.53 -11.78 -1.97
N PRO A 73 -10.76 -12.96 -2.58
CA PRO A 73 -11.14 -14.16 -1.83
C PRO A 73 -10.07 -14.61 -0.82
N LEU A 74 -8.78 -14.39 -1.14
CA LEU A 74 -7.66 -14.78 -0.28
C LEU A 74 -7.50 -13.84 0.93
N THR A 75 -7.99 -12.60 0.84
CA THR A 75 -7.89 -11.62 1.94
C THR A 75 -8.56 -12.13 3.22
N LYS A 76 -9.61 -12.95 3.10
CA LYS A 76 -10.32 -13.57 4.24
C LYS A 76 -9.48 -14.60 5.01
N HIS A 77 -8.43 -15.11 4.37
CA HIS A 77 -7.53 -16.12 4.96
C HIS A 77 -6.17 -15.54 5.33
N LEU A 78 -5.92 -14.27 5.00
CA LEU A 78 -4.67 -13.58 5.28
C LEU A 78 -4.88 -12.56 6.39
N ARG A 79 -3.93 -12.48 7.31
CA ARG A 79 -3.87 -11.35 8.26
C ARG A 79 -3.23 -10.17 7.56
N ILE A 80 -4.06 -9.26 7.07
CA ILE A 80 -3.62 -8.09 6.33
C ILE A 80 -3.73 -6.85 7.21
N PHE A 81 -2.68 -6.04 7.21
CA PHE A 81 -2.65 -4.75 7.90
C PHE A 81 -2.44 -3.60 6.91
N TYR A 82 -3.30 -2.59 6.96
CA TYR A 82 -3.17 -1.39 6.13
C TYR A 82 -2.78 -0.16 6.95
N PHE A 83 -1.77 0.56 6.47
CA PHE A 83 -1.34 1.83 7.02
C PHE A 83 -1.66 2.98 6.08
N TRP A 84 -2.13 4.11 6.61
CA TRP A 84 -2.25 5.36 5.85
C TRP A 84 -1.43 6.49 6.49
N ALA A 85 -0.95 7.39 5.64
CA ALA A 85 -0.31 8.63 6.08
C ALA A 85 -1.37 9.63 6.57
N GLN A 86 -1.19 10.16 7.78
CA GLN A 86 -2.10 11.18 8.34
C GLN A 86 -1.70 12.61 7.96
N LEU A 87 -0.45 12.85 7.54
CA LEU A 87 0.02 14.18 7.20
C LEU A 87 0.18 14.35 5.67
N PRO A 88 -0.15 15.55 5.13
CA PRO A 88 0.07 15.83 3.72
C PRO A 88 1.57 15.98 3.42
N SER A 89 1.99 15.40 2.30
CA SER A 89 3.37 15.50 1.79
C SER A 89 3.54 16.79 1.01
N ASP A 90 4.71 17.40 1.07
CA ASP A 90 5.01 18.59 0.27
C ASP A 90 5.32 18.18 -1.18
N MET A 91 4.48 18.62 -2.12
CA MET A 91 4.62 18.33 -3.55
C MET A 91 5.23 19.53 -4.32
N GLY A 92 5.87 20.45 -3.60
CA GLY A 92 6.52 21.63 -4.15
C GLY A 92 5.55 22.77 -4.49
N ARG A 93 6.11 23.87 -5.00
CA ARG A 93 5.41 25.17 -5.14
C ARG A 93 4.12 25.12 -5.94
N VAL A 94 4.04 24.29 -6.97
CA VAL A 94 2.89 24.23 -7.91
C VAL A 94 1.75 23.38 -7.36
N LEU A 95 2.08 22.27 -6.69
CA LEU A 95 1.08 21.30 -6.21
C LEU A 95 0.72 21.51 -4.73
N GLY A 96 1.59 22.16 -3.95
CA GLY A 96 1.39 22.42 -2.53
C GLY A 96 1.41 21.15 -1.68
N ARG A 97 0.92 21.25 -0.43
CA ARG A 97 0.83 20.10 0.48
C ARG A 97 -0.40 19.27 0.16
N ARG A 98 -0.23 17.97 -0.09
CA ARG A 98 -1.34 17.06 -0.44
C ARG A 98 -1.19 15.70 0.22
N VAL A 99 -2.34 15.08 0.52
CA VAL A 99 -2.38 13.64 0.82
C VAL A 99 -2.14 12.90 -0.50
N VAL A 100 -1.07 12.09 -0.54
CA VAL A 100 -0.65 11.39 -1.76
C VAL A 100 -1.63 10.28 -2.12
N VAL A 101 -2.04 9.48 -1.12
CA VAL A 101 -3.02 8.40 -1.27
C VAL A 101 -4.15 8.61 -0.24
N PRO A 102 -5.40 8.84 -0.68
CA PRO A 102 -6.53 9.03 0.23
C PRO A 102 -6.76 7.81 1.13
N LEU A 103 -7.24 8.04 2.36
CA LEU A 103 -7.55 6.98 3.34
C LEU A 103 -8.39 5.83 2.73
N ALA A 104 -9.46 6.18 2.02
CA ALA A 104 -10.35 5.20 1.41
C ALA A 104 -9.66 4.27 0.38
N SER A 105 -8.55 4.72 -0.22
CA SER A 105 -7.74 3.91 -1.14
C SER A 105 -6.58 3.22 -0.41
N ALA A 106 -5.95 3.90 0.56
CA ALA A 106 -4.82 3.38 1.34
C ALA A 106 -5.20 2.24 2.31
N ALA A 107 -6.40 2.31 2.88
CA ALA A 107 -6.84 1.39 3.92
C ALA A 107 -8.34 1.06 3.71
N PRO A 108 -8.67 0.27 2.67
CA PRO A 108 -10.06 -0.07 2.35
C PRO A 108 -10.73 -0.82 3.50
N VAL A 109 -12.05 -0.66 3.65
CA VAL A 109 -12.82 -1.38 4.68
C VAL A 109 -13.11 -2.78 4.15
N VAL A 110 -12.26 -3.75 4.50
CA VAL A 110 -12.43 -5.16 4.12
C VAL A 110 -12.50 -6.02 5.40
N GLU A 111 -13.44 -6.95 5.43
CA GLU A 111 -13.59 -7.89 6.56
C GLU A 111 -12.31 -8.69 6.79
N GLY A 112 -11.95 -8.89 8.06
CA GLY A 112 -10.73 -9.64 8.44
C GLY A 112 -9.43 -8.87 8.29
N THR A 113 -9.49 -7.56 8.02
CA THR A 113 -8.29 -6.71 7.88
C THR A 113 -8.17 -5.68 9.00
N GLU A 114 -6.94 -5.41 9.41
CA GLU A 114 -6.60 -4.42 10.43
C GLU A 114 -6.01 -3.16 9.80
N ARG A 115 -6.19 -2.00 10.44
CA ARG A 115 -5.83 -0.70 9.86
C ARG A 115 -5.38 0.29 10.92
N ALA A 116 -4.34 1.08 10.63
CA ALA A 116 -3.93 2.18 11.52
C ALA A 116 -3.30 3.36 10.75
N GLY A 117 -3.44 4.54 11.32
CA GLY A 117 -2.84 5.75 10.78
C GLY A 117 -1.46 5.98 11.38
N ILE A 118 -0.50 6.39 10.55
CA ILE A 118 0.82 6.82 10.99
C ILE A 118 0.87 8.35 10.89
N ALA A 119 1.26 9.01 11.99
CA ALA A 119 1.45 10.47 12.04
C ALA A 119 2.72 10.88 11.27
N GLY A 120 2.66 10.76 9.95
CA GLY A 120 3.73 11.06 9.02
C GLY A 120 3.19 11.38 7.63
N THR A 121 4.05 11.96 6.79
CA THR A 121 3.81 12.13 5.36
C THR A 121 3.88 10.78 4.64
N HIS A 122 3.57 10.73 3.35
CA HIS A 122 3.58 9.48 2.58
C HIS A 122 4.97 8.82 2.58
N GLU A 123 6.03 9.62 2.47
CA GLU A 123 7.42 9.18 2.61
C GLU A 123 7.85 9.05 4.08
N GLY A 124 7.31 9.89 4.97
CA GLY A 124 7.65 9.92 6.39
C GLY A 124 7.13 8.71 7.17
N MET A 125 6.01 8.13 6.75
CA MET A 125 5.36 7.02 7.46
C MET A 125 6.18 5.72 7.46
N VAL A 126 7.20 5.62 6.60
CA VAL A 126 8.12 4.47 6.50
C VAL A 126 9.57 4.84 6.86
N ARG A 127 9.83 6.07 7.31
CA ARG A 127 11.17 6.55 7.67
C ARG A 127 11.28 6.72 9.19
N PHE A 128 11.62 5.62 9.86
CA PHE A 128 11.82 5.63 11.31
C PHE A 128 13.26 6.04 11.64
N GLY A 129 13.40 7.19 12.32
CA GLY A 129 14.68 7.65 12.85
C GLY A 129 15.02 7.07 14.23
N THR A 130 14.02 6.67 15.02
CA THR A 130 14.20 6.05 16.34
C THR A 130 13.11 5.03 16.66
N LEU A 131 13.40 4.12 17.60
CA LEU A 131 12.44 3.12 18.09
C LEU A 131 11.26 3.75 18.86
N GLY A 132 11.43 4.98 19.37
CA GLY A 132 10.39 5.68 20.12
C GLY A 132 9.32 6.33 19.24
N MET A 133 9.53 6.39 17.92
CA MET A 133 8.58 7.02 17.00
C MET A 133 7.26 6.26 16.98
N GLN A 134 6.15 7.00 16.99
CA GLN A 134 4.80 6.44 16.93
C GLN A 134 4.64 5.45 15.76
N GLY A 135 5.06 5.85 14.56
CA GLY A 135 4.99 4.98 13.37
C GLY A 135 5.75 3.67 13.53
N PHE A 136 6.94 3.69 14.15
CA PHE A 136 7.71 2.47 14.39
C PHE A 136 6.97 1.54 15.35
N ARG A 137 6.49 2.08 16.48
CA ARG A 137 5.79 1.30 17.50
C ARG A 137 4.50 0.67 16.99
N ILE A 138 3.71 1.41 16.22
CA ILE A 138 2.47 0.88 15.63
C ILE A 138 2.78 -0.22 14.60
N VAL A 139 3.83 -0.06 13.78
CA VAL A 139 4.21 -1.10 12.81
C VAL A 139 4.69 -2.36 13.52
N VAL A 140 5.49 -2.23 14.58
CA VAL A 140 5.93 -3.39 15.39
C VAL A 140 4.73 -4.09 16.02
N ASP A 141 3.82 -3.34 16.65
CA ASP A 141 2.61 -3.89 17.25
C ASP A 141 1.75 -4.65 16.23
N ALA A 142 1.62 -4.13 15.00
CA ALA A 142 0.92 -4.81 13.91
C ALA A 142 1.61 -6.11 13.44
N LEU A 143 2.95 -6.17 13.49
CA LEU A 143 3.71 -7.35 13.08
C LEU A 143 3.74 -8.45 14.13
N GLU A 144 3.72 -8.07 15.42
CA GLU A 144 3.78 -8.98 16.56
C GLU A 144 2.43 -9.65 16.89
N ARG A 145 1.31 -9.03 16.51
CA ARG A 145 -0.04 -9.59 16.66
C ARG A 145 -0.23 -10.90 15.90
#